data_AF-A0A8D8AZT5-F1
#
_entry.id   AF-A0A8D8AZT5-F1
#
_cell.length_a   1.000
_cell.length_b   1.000
_cell.length_c   1.000
_cell.angle_alpha   90.00
_cell.angle_beta   90.00
_cell.angle_gamma   90.00
#
_symmetry.space_group_name_H-M   'P 1'
#
loop_
_entity.id
_entity.type
_entity.pdbx_description
1 polymer ?
#
loop_
_entity_poly.entity_id
_entity_poly.type
_entity_poly.pdbx_seq_one_letter_code
_entity_poly.pdbx_strand_id
1 'polypeptide(L)'
;MVSKLDDSVGAIFKSLRAKNMIQNSIILFISDNGAPSFGLHSNSGSNFPLRGQKNSPWEGATRNVAAIWSPLLEERQRVSNQYIHISDWLPTFASIAGIRLPQARNSSEVDGVDQWEALSYDTGYPRRVILNMIDEIFGYSSYMENGFKYVNGTTGGGNFDGWYGQLNNEDPHPSDEEYIKTVLETEIAQLSGDVLSSELIKHLRKHSRVVCHKPLHPTTCNPLKRACLFDIVNDPCELNDISAREPFKFRELRTKVETLRRLAKKPRNKPHDPAGNPANHGGVWTWWRKDISAQELADIRADESERYPEIPPPHSSLPEDVQLTVHEKQANCDDFDDRKCGFVPVRRRQ
;
A
#
# COMPACT_ATOMS: atom_id res chain seq x y z
N MET A 1 19.66 -2.74 9.74
CA MET A 1 18.32 -3.37 9.86
C MET A 1 17.76 -3.71 8.49
N VAL A 2 17.62 -2.74 7.58
CA VAL A 2 17.06 -2.96 6.23
C VAL A 2 17.78 -4.06 5.45
N SER A 3 19.12 -4.10 5.44
CA SER A 3 19.86 -5.18 4.76
C SER A 3 19.54 -6.58 5.31
N LYS A 4 19.26 -6.70 6.61
CA LYS A 4 18.87 -7.99 7.21
C LYS A 4 17.43 -8.37 6.91
N LEU A 5 16.56 -7.38 6.72
CA LEU A 5 15.20 -7.60 6.22
C LEU A 5 15.27 -8.13 4.77
N ASP A 6 16.09 -7.51 3.92
CA ASP A 6 16.33 -7.95 2.54
C ASP A 6 16.87 -9.40 2.48
N ASP A 7 17.90 -9.71 3.27
CA ASP A 7 18.42 -11.09 3.44
C ASP A 7 17.28 -12.08 3.82
N SER A 8 16.37 -11.66 4.70
CA SER A 8 15.26 -12.50 5.17
C SER A 8 14.21 -12.74 4.08
N VAL A 9 13.93 -11.74 3.24
CA VAL A 9 13.07 -11.91 2.05
C VAL A 9 13.70 -12.89 1.06
N GLY A 10 15.03 -12.80 0.85
CA GLY A 10 15.79 -13.78 0.06
C GLY A 10 15.65 -15.21 0.58
N ALA A 11 15.78 -15.39 1.90
CA ALA A 11 15.62 -16.70 2.54
C ALA A 11 14.20 -17.29 2.38
N ILE A 12 13.16 -16.44 2.42
CA ILE A 12 11.77 -16.86 2.15
C ILE A 12 11.64 -17.33 0.70
N PHE A 13 12.12 -16.51 -0.25
CA PHE A 13 12.08 -16.83 -1.68
C PHE A 13 12.77 -18.16 -1.99
N LYS A 14 13.98 -18.35 -1.44
CA LYS A 14 14.75 -19.59 -1.57
C LYS A 14 14.03 -20.79 -1.00
N SER A 15 13.39 -20.65 0.16
CA SER A 15 12.65 -21.72 0.81
C SER A 15 11.44 -22.15 -0.03
N LEU A 16 10.68 -21.19 -0.55
CA LEU A 16 9.56 -21.45 -1.46
C LEU A 16 10.03 -22.14 -2.75
N ARG A 17 11.16 -21.71 -3.31
CA ARG A 17 11.76 -22.34 -4.50
C ARG A 17 12.21 -23.78 -4.22
N ALA A 18 12.93 -24.02 -3.13
CA ALA A 18 13.40 -25.35 -2.73
C ALA A 18 12.25 -26.34 -2.45
N LYS A 19 11.05 -25.82 -2.11
CA LYS A 19 9.83 -26.61 -1.91
C LYS A 19 8.93 -26.68 -3.15
N ASN A 20 9.37 -26.19 -4.30
CA ASN A 20 8.60 -26.14 -5.54
C ASN A 20 7.26 -25.37 -5.42
N MET A 21 7.16 -24.42 -4.49
CA MET A 21 5.96 -23.60 -4.26
C MET A 21 6.03 -22.25 -4.99
N ILE A 22 7.23 -21.84 -5.40
CA ILE A 22 7.48 -20.50 -5.93
C ILE A 22 6.69 -20.19 -7.22
N GLN A 23 6.38 -21.21 -8.03
CA GLN A 23 5.64 -21.05 -9.30
C GLN A 23 4.16 -20.71 -9.12
N ASN A 24 3.61 -20.90 -7.93
CA ASN A 24 2.23 -20.55 -7.58
C ASN A 24 2.21 -19.72 -6.28
N SER A 25 3.11 -18.75 -6.19
CA SER A 25 3.25 -17.86 -5.03
C SER A 25 3.12 -16.39 -5.45
N ILE A 26 2.52 -15.60 -4.57
CA ILE A 26 2.54 -14.14 -4.65
C ILE A 26 3.30 -13.63 -3.43
N ILE A 27 4.31 -12.81 -3.67
CA ILE A 27 5.10 -12.16 -2.62
C ILE A 27 4.80 -10.67 -2.69
N LEU A 28 4.15 -10.15 -1.65
CA LEU A 28 3.88 -8.73 -1.48
C LEU A 28 4.78 -8.18 -0.38
N PHE A 29 5.60 -7.19 -0.73
CA PHE A 29 6.40 -6.41 0.21
C PHE A 29 5.83 -5.00 0.32
N ILE A 30 5.43 -4.58 1.52
CA ILE A 30 4.85 -3.25 1.78
C ILE A 30 5.31 -2.69 3.12
N SER A 31 5.33 -1.36 3.24
CA SER A 31 5.39 -0.68 4.54
C SER A 31 3.99 -0.31 5.03
N ASP A 32 3.79 -0.32 6.35
CA ASP A 32 2.53 0.08 7.00
C ASP A 32 2.33 1.60 7.02
N ASN A 33 3.42 2.36 7.20
CA ASN A 33 3.46 3.82 7.23
C ASN A 33 4.84 4.34 6.78
N GLY A 34 4.92 5.66 6.58
CA GLY A 34 6.19 6.36 6.40
C GLY A 34 7.10 6.29 7.64
N ALA A 35 8.37 6.60 7.46
CA ALA A 35 9.35 6.62 8.55
C ALA A 35 9.09 7.77 9.53
N PRO A 36 9.25 7.58 10.85
CA PRO A 36 9.39 8.68 11.79
C PRO A 36 10.83 9.21 11.74
N SER A 37 11.13 10.18 10.88
CA SER A 37 12.50 10.69 10.67
C SER A 37 12.89 11.86 11.60
N PHE A 38 11.96 12.36 12.41
CA PHE A 38 12.13 13.54 13.27
C PHE A 38 11.31 13.42 14.57
N GLY A 39 11.83 14.02 15.64
CA GLY A 39 11.18 14.08 16.96
C GLY A 39 11.53 12.90 17.88
N LEU A 40 10.73 12.71 18.93
CA LEU A 40 11.03 11.76 20.02
C LEU A 40 11.21 10.30 19.55
N HIS A 41 10.50 9.91 18.49
CA HIS A 41 10.54 8.56 17.93
C HIS A 41 11.35 8.48 16.63
N SER A 42 12.26 9.44 16.42
CA SER A 42 13.05 9.49 15.20
C SER A 42 13.91 8.24 15.02
N ASN A 43 13.93 7.70 13.80
CA ASN A 43 14.86 6.66 13.39
C ASN A 43 15.58 7.06 12.08
N SER A 44 16.47 6.20 11.59
CA SER A 44 17.24 6.43 10.36
C SER A 44 16.45 6.17 9.06
N GLY A 45 15.13 6.01 9.13
CA GLY A 45 14.29 5.90 7.94
C GLY A 45 14.16 7.24 7.22
N SER A 46 13.85 7.19 5.93
CA SER A 46 13.70 8.38 5.09
C SER A 46 12.40 8.33 4.30
N ASN A 47 11.71 9.47 4.27
CA ASN A 47 10.59 9.72 3.36
C ASN A 47 10.98 10.69 2.25
N PHE A 48 12.24 11.15 2.23
CA PHE A 48 12.68 12.13 1.27
C PHE A 48 12.56 11.54 -0.15
N PRO A 49 11.98 12.27 -1.12
CA PRO A 49 11.72 13.71 -1.09
C PRO A 49 10.27 14.10 -0.81
N LEU A 50 9.46 13.20 -0.26
CA LEU A 50 8.07 13.47 0.10
C LEU A 50 7.99 14.31 1.38
N ARG A 51 6.89 15.06 1.50
CA ARG A 51 6.63 15.89 2.67
C ARG A 51 6.14 15.03 3.84
N GLY A 52 6.54 15.38 5.04
CA GLY A 52 6.09 14.83 6.30
C GLY A 52 6.67 13.47 6.65
N GLN A 53 6.09 12.88 7.69
CA GLN A 53 6.52 11.62 8.29
C GLN A 53 5.38 10.88 8.98
N LYS A 54 5.66 9.72 9.58
CA LYS A 54 4.70 9.00 10.45
C LYS A 54 3.93 9.97 11.37
N ASN A 55 2.63 9.72 11.53
CA ASN A 55 1.67 10.56 12.25
C ASN A 55 1.38 11.92 11.60
N SER A 56 1.54 12.09 10.29
CA SER A 56 1.17 13.34 9.61
C SER A 56 0.28 13.07 8.38
N PRO A 57 -0.43 14.07 7.82
CA PRO A 57 -1.35 13.86 6.69
C PRO A 57 -0.66 13.79 5.31
N TRP A 58 0.66 13.98 5.27
CA TRP A 58 1.45 14.22 4.07
C TRP A 58 1.86 12.94 3.34
N GLU A 59 2.31 13.06 2.09
CA GLU A 59 2.70 11.91 1.26
C GLU A 59 3.81 11.09 1.90
N GLY A 60 4.77 11.71 2.59
CA GLY A 60 5.83 11.00 3.32
C GLY A 60 5.33 10.19 4.51
N ALA A 61 4.08 10.31 4.91
CA ALA A 61 3.45 9.47 5.92
C ALA A 61 2.62 8.33 5.33
N THR A 62 1.99 8.57 4.18
CA THR A 62 0.94 7.71 3.60
C THR A 62 1.34 7.01 2.31
N ARG A 63 2.29 7.57 1.55
CA ARG A 63 2.83 6.98 0.32
C ARG A 63 4.06 6.15 0.67
N ASN A 64 3.87 4.84 0.64
CA ASN A 64 4.82 3.86 1.16
C ASN A 64 5.53 3.08 0.04
N VAL A 65 6.63 2.42 0.41
CA VAL A 65 7.27 1.41 -0.45
C VAL A 65 6.33 0.22 -0.60
N ALA A 66 6.14 -0.22 -1.84
CA ALA A 66 5.42 -1.43 -2.19
C ALA A 66 6.10 -2.11 -3.39
N ALA A 67 6.20 -3.44 -3.35
CA ALA A 67 6.61 -4.27 -4.47
C ALA A 67 5.81 -5.57 -4.43
N ILE A 68 5.37 -6.04 -5.58
CA ILE A 68 4.71 -7.34 -5.74
C ILE A 68 5.50 -8.17 -6.74
N TRP A 69 5.73 -9.42 -6.40
CA TRP A 69 6.37 -10.41 -7.27
C TRP A 69 5.50 -11.65 -7.35
N SER A 70 5.26 -12.13 -8.57
CA SER A 70 4.65 -13.44 -8.82
C SER A 70 4.90 -13.86 -10.26
N PRO A 71 5.11 -15.15 -10.55
CA PRO A 71 5.08 -15.67 -11.91
C PRO A 71 3.66 -15.71 -12.49
N LEU A 72 2.62 -15.49 -11.67
CA LEU A 72 1.21 -15.42 -12.09
C LEU A 72 0.82 -14.04 -12.65
N LEU A 73 1.68 -13.02 -12.49
CA LEU A 73 1.50 -11.73 -13.14
C LEU A 73 1.87 -11.86 -14.62
N GLU A 74 1.04 -11.31 -15.49
CA GLU A 74 1.23 -11.40 -16.94
C GLU A 74 2.27 -10.36 -17.40
N GLU A 75 2.07 -9.10 -17.02
CA GLU A 75 2.99 -8.00 -17.26
C GLU A 75 3.92 -7.79 -16.05
N ARG A 76 5.15 -8.30 -16.17
CA ARG A 76 6.18 -8.31 -15.12
C ARG A 76 7.27 -7.27 -15.38
N GLN A 77 8.14 -7.07 -14.37
CA GLN A 77 9.35 -6.23 -14.49
C GLN A 77 9.06 -4.77 -14.92
N ARG A 78 8.07 -4.16 -14.29
CA ARG A 78 7.63 -2.78 -14.58
C ARG A 78 7.40 -1.96 -13.31
N VAL A 79 7.29 -0.65 -13.48
CA VAL A 79 6.80 0.26 -12.44
C VAL A 79 5.32 0.54 -12.72
N SER A 80 4.44 0.22 -11.77
CA SER A 80 3.03 0.61 -11.84
C SER A 80 2.84 2.00 -11.24
N ASN A 81 2.12 2.87 -11.95
CA ASN A 81 1.73 4.20 -11.48
C ASN A 81 0.27 4.24 -11.00
N GLN A 82 -0.38 3.09 -10.88
CA GLN A 82 -1.74 3.00 -10.40
C GLN A 82 -1.81 3.27 -8.90
N TYR A 83 -2.88 3.93 -8.47
CA TYR A 83 -3.17 4.08 -7.06
C TYR A 83 -3.61 2.75 -6.47
N ILE A 84 -2.94 2.33 -5.41
CA ILE A 84 -3.29 1.15 -4.60
C ILE A 84 -3.29 1.59 -3.15
N HIS A 85 -4.31 1.20 -2.40
CA HIS A 85 -4.41 1.43 -0.97
C HIS A 85 -4.30 0.12 -0.20
N ILE A 86 -3.83 0.15 1.05
CA ILE A 86 -3.65 -1.08 1.85
C ILE A 86 -4.96 -1.87 2.03
N SER A 87 -6.11 -1.19 1.98
CA SER A 87 -7.43 -1.83 2.01
C SER A 87 -7.71 -2.71 0.80
N ASP A 88 -7.03 -2.49 -0.33
CA ASP A 88 -7.26 -3.21 -1.59
C ASP A 88 -6.72 -4.65 -1.53
N TRP A 89 -5.76 -4.94 -0.65
CA TRP A 89 -5.16 -6.26 -0.58
C TRP A 89 -6.14 -7.35 -0.17
N LEU A 90 -7.11 -7.05 0.71
CA LEU A 90 -8.14 -8.01 1.10
C LEU A 90 -8.99 -8.47 -0.10
N PRO A 91 -9.71 -7.60 -0.83
CA PRO A 91 -10.48 -8.01 -2.00
C PRO A 91 -9.60 -8.56 -3.13
N THR A 92 -8.39 -8.02 -3.32
CA THR A 92 -7.47 -8.51 -4.35
C THR A 92 -7.06 -9.97 -4.09
N PHE A 93 -6.61 -10.30 -2.88
CA PHE A 93 -6.23 -11.67 -2.56
C PHE A 93 -7.42 -12.60 -2.40
N ALA A 94 -8.57 -12.11 -1.95
CA ALA A 94 -9.80 -12.90 -1.95
C ALA A 94 -10.18 -13.31 -3.38
N SER A 95 -10.14 -12.37 -4.34
CA SER A 95 -10.41 -12.62 -5.76
C SER A 95 -9.47 -13.67 -6.35
N ILE A 96 -8.16 -13.54 -6.12
CA ILE A 96 -7.14 -14.49 -6.58
C ILE A 96 -7.35 -15.88 -5.96
N ALA A 97 -7.76 -15.96 -4.70
CA ALA A 97 -8.06 -17.21 -4.01
C ALA A 97 -9.45 -17.79 -4.37
N GLY A 98 -10.21 -17.14 -5.27
CA GLY A 98 -11.59 -17.51 -5.62
C GLY A 98 -12.60 -17.34 -4.48
N ILE A 99 -12.26 -16.55 -3.47
CA ILE A 99 -13.12 -16.25 -2.32
C ILE A 99 -14.02 -15.06 -2.68
N ARG A 100 -15.34 -15.30 -2.62
CA ARG A 100 -16.33 -14.22 -2.75
C ARG A 100 -16.51 -13.53 -1.40
N LEU A 101 -16.11 -12.26 -1.34
CA LEU A 101 -16.39 -11.45 -0.17
C LEU A 101 -17.89 -11.17 -0.02
N PRO A 102 -18.42 -11.08 1.22
CA PRO A 102 -19.79 -10.67 1.47
C PRO A 102 -20.09 -9.33 0.78
N GLN A 103 -21.18 -9.29 0.02
CA GLN A 103 -21.76 -8.03 -0.43
C GLN A 103 -22.88 -7.68 0.55
N ALA A 104 -22.73 -6.58 1.31
CA ALA A 104 -23.85 -6.10 2.09
C ALA A 104 -24.98 -5.67 1.14
N ARG A 105 -26.21 -5.74 1.64
CA ARG A 105 -27.45 -5.62 0.83
C ARG A 105 -27.56 -4.34 -0.01
N ASN A 106 -26.72 -3.31 0.23
CA ASN A 106 -26.71 -2.04 -0.52
C ASN A 106 -25.31 -1.41 -0.74
N SER A 107 -24.20 -2.05 -0.33
CA SER A 107 -22.82 -1.57 -0.57
C SER A 107 -21.80 -2.69 -0.27
N SER A 108 -20.55 -2.56 -0.73
CA SER A 108 -19.48 -3.42 -0.19
C SER A 108 -19.29 -3.12 1.30
N GLU A 109 -19.09 -4.15 2.13
CA GLU A 109 -18.66 -3.98 3.54
C GLU A 109 -17.20 -3.55 3.66
N VAL A 110 -16.47 -3.62 2.54
CA VAL A 110 -15.04 -3.33 2.43
C VAL A 110 -14.82 -2.08 1.58
N ASP A 111 -13.89 -1.22 2.03
CA ASP A 111 -13.45 -0.01 1.30
C ASP A 111 -12.39 -0.30 0.22
N GLY A 112 -11.86 -1.53 0.24
CA GLY A 112 -10.91 -2.02 -0.75
C GLY A 112 -11.57 -2.32 -2.09
N VAL A 113 -10.78 -2.22 -3.15
CA VAL A 113 -11.16 -2.63 -4.51
C VAL A 113 -10.20 -3.74 -4.95
N ASP A 114 -10.71 -4.72 -5.70
CA ASP A 114 -9.87 -5.73 -6.34
C ASP A 114 -8.97 -5.07 -7.40
N GLN A 115 -7.66 -5.16 -7.23
CA GLN A 115 -6.64 -4.57 -8.09
C GLN A 115 -5.92 -5.63 -8.95
N TRP A 116 -6.34 -6.89 -8.96
CA TRP A 116 -5.57 -7.95 -9.64
C TRP A 116 -5.41 -7.70 -11.14
N GLU A 117 -6.48 -7.29 -11.82
CA GLU A 117 -6.41 -6.94 -13.25
C GLU A 117 -5.41 -5.81 -13.49
N ALA A 118 -5.45 -4.80 -12.61
CA ALA A 118 -4.64 -3.60 -12.71
C ALA A 118 -3.15 -3.89 -12.47
N LEU A 119 -2.85 -4.79 -11.53
CA LEU A 119 -1.53 -5.31 -11.25
C LEU A 119 -1.00 -6.24 -12.36
N SER A 120 -1.82 -7.17 -12.84
CA SER A 120 -1.40 -8.21 -13.78
C SER A 120 -1.23 -7.69 -15.21
N TYR A 121 -2.11 -6.80 -15.67
CA TYR A 121 -2.15 -6.40 -17.08
C TYR A 121 -1.82 -4.93 -17.34
N ASP A 122 -1.63 -4.13 -16.28
CA ASP A 122 -1.57 -2.66 -16.37
C ASP A 122 -2.84 -2.03 -16.99
N THR A 123 -3.97 -2.74 -16.90
CA THR A 123 -5.28 -2.31 -17.39
C THR A 123 -6.25 -2.07 -16.23
N GLY A 124 -7.56 -2.14 -16.48
CA GLY A 124 -8.58 -2.03 -15.46
C GLY A 124 -8.99 -0.59 -15.13
N TYR A 125 -9.88 -0.48 -14.14
CA TYR A 125 -10.34 0.81 -13.63
C TYR A 125 -9.43 1.24 -12.48
N PRO A 126 -8.55 2.23 -12.68
CA PRO A 126 -7.62 2.63 -11.63
C PRO A 126 -8.39 3.17 -10.43
N ARG A 127 -7.89 2.88 -9.22
CA ARG A 127 -8.41 3.52 -8.00
C ARG A 127 -8.31 5.03 -8.15
N ARG A 128 -9.41 5.71 -7.91
CA ARG A 128 -9.48 7.17 -8.02
C ARG A 128 -9.56 7.87 -6.69
N VAL A 129 -10.02 7.19 -5.65
CA VAL A 129 -10.31 7.78 -4.34
C VAL A 129 -9.48 7.08 -3.28
N ILE A 130 -8.76 7.85 -2.46
CA ILE A 130 -8.07 7.36 -1.27
C ILE A 130 -8.47 8.25 -0.11
N LEU A 131 -9.17 7.68 0.88
CA LEU A 131 -9.32 8.32 2.17
C LEU A 131 -8.17 7.86 3.06
N ASN A 132 -7.19 8.73 3.27
CA ASN A 132 -6.07 8.42 4.16
C ASN A 132 -6.51 8.51 5.62
N MET A 133 -7.18 9.61 6.00
CA MET A 133 -7.64 9.77 7.38
C MET A 133 -8.71 10.86 7.56
N ILE A 134 -9.61 10.65 8.51
CA ILE A 134 -10.40 11.70 9.20
C ILE A 134 -10.27 11.42 10.69
N ASP A 135 -9.45 12.20 11.38
CA ASP A 135 -9.25 12.07 12.82
C ASP A 135 -9.91 13.24 13.55
N GLU A 136 -10.95 12.95 14.32
CA GLU A 136 -11.65 13.96 15.13
C GLU A 136 -10.96 14.27 16.46
N ILE A 137 -10.05 13.41 16.93
CA ILE A 137 -9.32 13.57 18.20
C ILE A 137 -8.15 14.53 17.99
N PHE A 138 -7.31 14.25 16.99
CA PHE A 138 -6.19 15.10 16.63
C PHE A 138 -6.57 16.22 15.64
N GLY A 139 -7.78 16.14 15.07
CA GLY A 139 -8.37 17.23 14.29
C GLY A 139 -7.75 17.41 12.90
N TYR A 140 -7.43 16.32 12.21
CA TYR A 140 -6.90 16.40 10.85
C TYR A 140 -7.58 15.47 9.85
N SER A 141 -7.41 15.78 8.57
CA SER A 141 -7.96 14.97 7.48
C SER A 141 -7.05 15.01 6.26
N SER A 142 -6.94 13.88 5.58
CA SER A 142 -6.18 13.71 4.34
C SER A 142 -7.00 12.84 3.39
N TYR A 143 -7.31 13.39 2.21
CA TYR A 143 -8.19 12.76 1.22
C TYR A 143 -7.65 13.03 -0.17
N MET A 144 -7.59 12.01 -1.00
CA MET A 144 -7.13 12.09 -2.38
C MET A 144 -8.22 11.65 -3.34
N GLU A 145 -8.35 12.39 -4.43
CA GLU A 145 -9.22 12.00 -5.52
C GLU A 145 -8.72 12.49 -6.88
N ASN A 146 -8.60 11.58 -7.85
CA ASN A 146 -8.18 11.86 -9.22
C ASN A 146 -6.87 12.66 -9.29
N GLY A 147 -5.88 12.29 -8.48
CA GLY A 147 -4.58 12.96 -8.44
C GLY A 147 -4.53 14.22 -7.56
N PHE A 148 -5.66 14.73 -7.08
CA PHE A 148 -5.68 15.86 -6.16
C PHE A 148 -5.72 15.40 -4.71
N LYS A 149 -5.04 16.11 -3.82
CA LYS A 149 -5.04 15.82 -2.37
C LYS A 149 -5.47 17.02 -1.57
N TYR A 150 -6.47 16.82 -0.72
CA TYR A 150 -6.96 17.76 0.27
C TYR A 150 -6.37 17.42 1.64
N VAL A 151 -5.84 18.45 2.31
CA VAL A 151 -5.30 18.34 3.68
C VAL A 151 -5.91 19.44 4.54
N ASN A 152 -6.39 19.10 5.73
CA ASN A 152 -6.88 20.06 6.73
C ASN A 152 -6.45 19.60 8.12
N GLY A 153 -5.80 20.48 8.89
CA GLY A 153 -5.17 20.09 10.15
C GLY A 153 -3.92 19.22 9.96
N THR A 154 -3.20 19.01 11.04
CA THR A 154 -2.02 18.12 11.14
C THR A 154 -1.83 17.75 12.61
N THR A 155 -0.86 16.88 12.91
CA THR A 155 -0.50 16.53 14.30
C THR A 155 0.80 17.21 14.72
N GLY A 156 1.19 17.02 15.99
CA GLY A 156 2.49 17.47 16.49
C GLY A 156 2.72 18.99 16.39
N GLY A 157 1.64 19.78 16.31
CA GLY A 157 1.73 21.23 16.10
C GLY A 157 2.39 21.64 14.79
N GLY A 158 2.39 20.78 13.77
CA GLY A 158 3.05 21.02 12.48
C GLY A 158 4.55 20.71 12.47
N ASN A 159 5.11 20.21 13.58
CA ASN A 159 6.50 19.79 13.66
C ASN A 159 6.84 18.60 12.76
N PHE A 160 5.84 17.93 12.19
CA PHE A 160 5.96 16.80 11.28
C PHE A 160 5.61 17.16 9.83
N ASP A 161 5.52 18.45 9.50
CA ASP A 161 5.09 18.94 8.18
C ASP A 161 6.26 19.27 7.22
N GLY A 162 7.51 19.09 7.66
CA GLY A 162 8.71 19.35 6.86
C GLY A 162 9.08 18.22 5.90
N TRP A 163 10.25 18.29 5.28
CA TRP A 163 10.80 17.23 4.42
C TRP A 163 12.01 16.61 5.12
N TYR A 164 11.88 15.37 5.57
CA TYR A 164 12.84 14.73 6.47
C TYR A 164 13.53 13.53 5.79
N GLY A 165 14.69 13.14 6.31
CA GLY A 165 15.46 11.99 5.82
C GLY A 165 16.34 12.30 4.60
N GLN A 166 16.74 13.56 4.42
CA GLN A 166 17.76 13.92 3.43
C GLN A 166 19.06 13.22 3.78
N LEU A 167 19.64 12.55 2.78
CA LEU A 167 20.99 12.02 2.88
C LEU A 167 21.99 13.18 3.00
N ASN A 168 23.00 13.00 3.85
CA ASN A 168 24.10 13.94 3.99
C ASN A 168 25.29 13.47 3.12
N ASN A 169 26.37 14.26 3.10
CA ASN A 169 27.55 13.92 2.29
C ASN A 169 28.29 12.66 2.79
N GLU A 170 28.01 12.19 4.00
CA GLU A 170 28.63 11.00 4.59
C GLU A 170 27.90 9.70 4.18
N ASP A 171 26.66 9.81 3.72
CA ASP A 171 25.83 8.69 3.24
C ASP A 171 25.20 9.03 1.87
N PRO A 172 26.01 9.15 0.80
CA PRO A 172 25.48 9.52 -0.51
C PRO A 172 24.62 8.40 -1.10
N HIS A 173 23.69 8.78 -1.99
CA HIS A 173 23.00 7.78 -2.80
C HIS A 173 24.01 6.95 -3.60
N PRO A 174 23.85 5.62 -3.66
CA PRO A 174 24.75 4.78 -4.46
C PRO A 174 24.64 5.18 -5.93
N SER A 175 25.77 5.13 -6.62
CA SER A 175 25.81 5.27 -8.08
C SER A 175 24.95 4.20 -8.76
N ASP A 176 24.58 4.43 -10.01
CA ASP A 176 23.81 3.44 -10.76
C ASP A 176 24.61 2.13 -10.89
N GLU A 177 25.93 2.22 -11.10
CA GLU A 177 26.83 1.07 -11.17
C GLU A 177 26.87 0.27 -9.85
N GLU A 178 27.03 0.94 -8.71
CA GLU A 178 27.03 0.29 -7.39
C GLU A 178 25.68 -0.34 -7.06
N TYR A 179 24.58 0.35 -7.39
CA TYR A 179 23.24 -0.18 -7.16
C TYR A 179 22.97 -1.42 -8.00
N ILE A 180 23.31 -1.41 -9.29
CA ILE A 180 23.13 -2.57 -10.18
C ILE A 180 23.93 -3.75 -9.67
N LYS A 181 25.19 -3.52 -9.31
CA LYS A 181 26.04 -4.56 -8.73
C LYS A 181 25.38 -5.17 -7.49
N THR A 182 24.91 -4.32 -6.57
CA THR A 182 24.24 -4.77 -5.34
C THR A 182 22.99 -5.61 -5.64
N VAL A 183 22.15 -5.17 -6.59
CA VAL A 183 20.93 -5.91 -6.99
C VAL A 183 21.27 -7.26 -7.59
N LEU A 184 22.24 -7.33 -8.50
CA LEU A 184 22.65 -8.57 -9.16
C LEU A 184 23.33 -9.56 -8.19
N GLU A 185 23.93 -9.07 -7.11
CA GLU A 185 24.55 -9.89 -6.07
C GLU A 185 23.53 -10.46 -5.07
N THR A 186 22.27 -10.01 -5.09
CA THR A 186 21.23 -10.52 -4.17
C THR A 186 20.91 -12.00 -4.41
N GLU A 187 20.53 -12.70 -3.33
CA GLU A 187 20.13 -14.11 -3.40
C GLU A 187 18.91 -14.31 -4.33
N ILE A 188 17.97 -13.36 -4.37
CA ILE A 188 16.82 -13.42 -5.26
C ILE A 188 17.24 -13.30 -6.72
N ALA A 189 18.11 -12.35 -7.09
CA ALA A 189 18.56 -12.19 -8.47
C ALA A 189 19.28 -13.45 -9.00
N GLN A 190 20.05 -14.12 -8.15
CA GLN A 190 20.71 -15.39 -8.50
C GLN A 190 19.73 -16.56 -8.64
N LEU A 191 18.56 -16.48 -8.00
CA LEU A 191 17.58 -17.55 -7.95
C LEU A 191 16.32 -17.34 -8.81
N SER A 192 15.98 -16.14 -9.25
CA SER A 192 14.64 -15.87 -9.78
C SER A 192 14.37 -16.52 -11.14
N GLY A 193 15.41 -16.93 -11.87
CA GLY A 193 15.28 -17.49 -13.23
C GLY A 193 14.87 -16.48 -14.29
N ASP A 194 14.36 -15.31 -13.89
CA ASP A 194 14.14 -14.16 -14.76
C ASP A 194 15.49 -13.47 -15.03
N VAL A 195 15.75 -13.13 -16.28
CA VAL A 195 16.98 -12.43 -16.65
C VAL A 195 16.86 -10.95 -16.24
N LEU A 196 17.56 -10.56 -15.17
CA LEU A 196 17.75 -9.16 -14.80
C LEU A 196 18.95 -8.59 -15.56
N SER A 197 18.70 -7.73 -16.54
CA SER A 197 19.77 -6.98 -17.21
C SER A 197 20.09 -5.68 -16.47
N SER A 198 21.33 -5.20 -16.63
CA SER A 198 21.75 -3.89 -16.13
C SER A 198 20.84 -2.77 -16.66
N GLU A 199 20.42 -2.85 -17.92
CA GLU A 199 19.53 -1.90 -18.57
C GLU A 199 18.15 -1.89 -17.92
N LEU A 200 17.60 -3.08 -17.61
CA LEU A 200 16.31 -3.20 -16.92
C LEU A 200 16.38 -2.63 -15.52
N ILE A 201 17.43 -2.94 -14.75
CA ILE A 201 17.61 -2.40 -13.39
C ILE A 201 17.74 -0.87 -13.43
N LYS A 202 18.54 -0.31 -14.36
CA LYS A 202 18.64 1.15 -14.57
C LYS A 202 17.28 1.74 -14.93
N HIS A 203 16.54 1.09 -15.82
CA HIS A 203 15.21 1.52 -16.23
C HIS A 203 14.24 1.58 -15.05
N LEU A 204 14.11 0.49 -14.27
CA LEU A 204 13.21 0.42 -13.12
C LEU A 204 13.58 1.41 -12.02
N ARG A 205 14.88 1.56 -11.70
CA ARG A 205 15.37 2.55 -10.73
C ARG A 205 15.01 3.98 -11.15
N LYS A 206 15.18 4.30 -12.43
CA LYS A 206 14.84 5.63 -12.97
C LYS A 206 13.35 5.91 -12.89
N HIS A 207 12.49 4.96 -13.26
CA HIS A 207 11.04 5.17 -13.33
C HIS A 207 10.33 5.06 -11.97
N SER A 208 10.94 4.39 -10.99
CA SER A 208 10.43 4.33 -9.60
C SER A 208 10.82 5.56 -8.77
N ARG A 209 11.79 6.36 -9.24
CA ARG A 209 12.27 7.54 -8.51
C ARG A 209 11.23 8.66 -8.54
N VAL A 210 10.83 9.11 -7.34
CA VAL A 210 10.04 10.35 -7.20
C VAL A 210 10.95 11.56 -7.43
N VAL A 211 10.53 12.45 -8.32
CA VAL A 211 11.23 13.70 -8.63
C VAL A 211 10.34 14.88 -8.22
N CYS A 212 10.85 15.72 -7.33
CA CYS A 212 10.17 16.97 -6.95
C CYS A 212 10.76 18.13 -7.75
N HIS A 213 9.96 18.79 -8.57
CA HIS A 213 10.37 20.02 -9.23
C HIS A 213 10.19 21.20 -8.27
N LYS A 214 11.27 21.90 -7.94
CA LYS A 214 11.18 23.12 -7.12
C LYS A 214 10.47 24.21 -7.93
N PRO A 215 9.31 24.73 -7.47
CA PRO A 215 8.63 25.82 -8.13
C PRO A 215 9.43 27.12 -7.98
N LEU A 216 9.35 28.01 -8.98
CA LEU A 216 9.95 29.36 -8.90
C LEU A 216 9.32 30.20 -7.78
N HIS A 217 8.01 30.03 -7.56
CA HIS A 217 7.23 30.73 -6.54
C HIS A 217 6.36 29.75 -5.75
N PRO A 218 6.91 29.08 -4.71
CA PRO A 218 6.17 28.14 -3.90
C PRO A 218 5.03 28.82 -3.15
N THR A 219 3.83 28.27 -3.24
CA THR A 219 2.69 28.67 -2.40
C THR A 219 2.66 27.82 -1.14
N THR A 220 2.85 28.46 0.02
CA THR A 220 2.95 27.75 1.31
C THR A 220 1.59 27.30 1.83
N CYS A 221 1.55 26.08 2.35
CA CYS A 221 0.43 25.54 3.09
C CYS A 221 0.73 25.54 4.60
N ASN A 222 -0.19 26.10 5.38
CA ASN A 222 -0.23 25.93 6.84
C ASN A 222 -1.58 25.27 7.22
N PRO A 223 -1.62 23.95 7.39
CA PRO A 223 -2.87 23.21 7.58
C PRO A 223 -3.53 23.47 8.94
N LEU A 224 -2.79 24.01 9.92
CA LEU A 224 -3.35 24.43 11.21
C LEU A 224 -4.17 25.71 11.12
N LYS A 225 -3.95 26.52 10.08
CA LYS A 225 -4.69 27.78 9.86
C LYS A 225 -5.82 27.62 8.85
N ARG A 226 -5.59 26.83 7.79
CA ARG A 226 -6.55 26.61 6.71
C ARG A 226 -6.24 25.32 5.98
N ALA A 227 -7.27 24.69 5.42
CA ALA A 227 -7.08 23.55 4.53
C ALA A 227 -6.33 23.95 3.24
N CYS A 228 -5.68 22.96 2.63
CA CYS A 228 -4.85 23.08 1.44
C CYS A 228 -5.26 22.07 0.38
N LEU A 229 -4.85 22.34 -0.86
CA LEU A 229 -5.05 21.44 -2.00
C LEU A 229 -3.73 21.29 -2.76
N PHE A 230 -3.40 20.06 -3.16
CA PHE A 230 -2.22 19.74 -3.97
C PHE A 230 -2.63 18.92 -5.19
N ASP A 231 -1.89 19.06 -6.28
CA ASP A 231 -1.93 18.16 -7.43
C ASP A 231 -0.75 17.19 -7.28
N ILE A 232 -1.01 15.98 -6.78
CA ILE A 232 0.01 14.99 -6.44
C ILE A 232 0.67 14.39 -7.70
N VAL A 233 -0.01 14.45 -8.85
CA VAL A 233 0.55 13.96 -10.11
C VAL A 233 1.73 14.84 -10.54
N ASN A 234 1.55 16.16 -10.45
CA ASN A 234 2.56 17.12 -10.89
C ASN A 234 3.44 17.68 -9.74
N ASP A 235 2.97 17.56 -8.50
CA ASP A 235 3.64 17.99 -7.27
C ASP A 235 3.53 16.90 -6.18
N PRO A 236 4.22 15.76 -6.37
CA PRO A 236 4.17 14.63 -5.44
C PRO A 236 4.75 14.96 -4.07
N CYS A 237 5.40 16.11 -3.92
CA CYS A 237 6.13 16.51 -2.73
C CYS A 237 5.41 17.64 -2.00
N GLU A 238 4.19 18.00 -2.43
CA GLU A 238 3.29 18.92 -1.74
C GLU A 238 3.94 20.30 -1.46
N LEU A 239 4.66 20.81 -2.47
CA LEU A 239 5.40 22.06 -2.41
C LEU A 239 4.51 23.28 -2.68
N ASN A 240 3.41 23.12 -3.41
CA ASN A 240 2.54 24.19 -3.89
C ASN A 240 1.09 23.95 -3.49
N ASP A 241 0.60 24.77 -2.56
CA ASP A 241 -0.83 24.85 -2.31
C ASP A 241 -1.53 25.56 -3.48
N ILE A 242 -2.43 24.85 -4.15
CA ILE A 242 -3.22 25.33 -5.29
C ILE A 242 -4.67 25.64 -4.92
N SER A 243 -5.05 25.59 -3.65
CA SER A 243 -6.44 25.83 -3.19
C SER A 243 -7.05 27.15 -3.67
N ALA A 244 -6.25 28.22 -3.79
CA ALA A 244 -6.68 29.51 -4.32
C ALA A 244 -6.81 29.54 -5.86
N ARG A 245 -6.00 28.74 -6.57
CA ARG A 245 -6.01 28.64 -8.04
C ARG A 245 -7.12 27.70 -8.53
N GLU A 246 -7.42 26.67 -7.73
CA GLU A 246 -8.42 25.63 -8.02
C GLU A 246 -9.57 25.61 -6.98
N PRO A 247 -10.33 26.73 -6.83
CA PRO A 247 -11.33 26.87 -5.76
C PRO A 247 -12.53 25.92 -5.91
N PHE A 248 -12.86 25.49 -7.13
CA PHE A 248 -13.92 24.52 -7.37
C PHE A 248 -13.52 23.13 -6.90
N LYS A 249 -12.34 22.64 -7.29
CA LYS A 249 -11.79 21.36 -6.84
C LYS A 249 -11.60 21.35 -5.32
N PHE A 250 -11.08 22.43 -4.75
CA PHE A 250 -10.92 22.56 -3.29
C PHE A 250 -12.25 22.42 -2.55
N ARG A 251 -13.31 23.11 -2.99
CA ARG A 251 -14.64 23.00 -2.39
C ARG A 251 -15.25 21.62 -2.59
N GLU A 252 -15.06 21.01 -3.75
CA GLU A 252 -15.52 19.65 -4.04
C GLU A 252 -14.95 18.65 -3.04
N LEU A 253 -13.61 18.59 -2.90
CA LEU A 253 -12.97 17.63 -2.00
C LEU A 253 -13.31 17.92 -0.53
N ARG A 254 -13.39 19.20 -0.14
CA ARG A 254 -13.83 19.59 1.21
C ARG A 254 -15.23 19.05 1.52
N THR A 255 -16.20 19.23 0.62
CA THR A 255 -17.57 18.74 0.81
C THR A 255 -17.61 17.21 0.92
N LYS A 256 -16.79 16.50 0.14
CA LYS A 256 -16.66 15.04 0.23
C LYS A 256 -16.11 14.60 1.60
N VAL A 257 -15.04 15.24 2.08
CA VAL A 257 -14.49 14.98 3.42
C VAL A 257 -15.51 15.25 4.52
N GLU A 258 -16.26 16.37 4.44
CA GLU A 258 -17.31 16.69 5.40
C GLU A 258 -18.46 15.67 5.38
N THR A 259 -18.80 15.15 4.19
CA THR A 259 -19.83 14.11 4.03
C THR A 259 -19.36 12.80 4.66
N LEU A 260 -18.14 12.34 4.34
CA LEU A 260 -17.53 11.15 4.94
C LEU A 260 -17.43 11.27 6.46
N ARG A 261 -17.06 12.45 6.99
CA ARG A 261 -17.01 12.70 8.43
C ARG A 261 -18.38 12.52 9.11
N ARG A 262 -19.48 12.90 8.46
CA ARG A 262 -20.85 12.72 9.01
C ARG A 262 -21.31 11.26 8.98
N LEU A 263 -20.84 10.49 8.01
CA LEU A 263 -21.15 9.07 7.88
C LEU A 263 -20.27 8.19 8.78
N ALA A 264 -19.08 8.69 9.16
CA ALA A 264 -18.14 7.96 10.00
C ALA A 264 -18.71 7.68 11.40
N LYS A 265 -18.45 6.47 11.90
CA LYS A 265 -18.70 6.12 13.31
C LYS A 265 -17.74 6.90 14.21
N LYS A 266 -18.18 7.22 15.43
CA LYS A 266 -17.35 7.97 16.39
C LYS A 266 -16.17 7.13 16.90
N PRO A 267 -14.99 7.75 17.17
CA PRO A 267 -13.86 7.06 17.77
C PRO A 267 -14.25 6.37 19.09
N ARG A 268 -13.75 5.14 19.29
CA ARG A 268 -14.08 4.30 20.46
C ARG A 268 -12.91 4.14 21.43
N ASN A 269 -11.93 5.04 21.39
CA ASN A 269 -10.76 5.03 22.26
C ASN A 269 -11.18 4.91 23.73
N LYS A 270 -10.58 3.95 24.45
CA LYS A 270 -10.81 3.73 25.88
C LYS A 270 -9.60 4.21 26.68
N PRO A 271 -9.78 4.66 27.92
CA PRO A 271 -8.66 4.92 28.81
C PRO A 271 -7.86 3.63 29.05
N HIS A 272 -6.60 3.80 29.43
CA HIS A 272 -5.77 2.68 29.88
C HIS A 272 -6.45 1.94 31.05
N ASP A 273 -6.47 0.61 30.98
CA ASP A 273 -6.96 -0.25 32.06
C ASP A 273 -5.78 -0.61 32.99
N PRO A 274 -5.74 -0.12 34.24
CA PRO A 274 -4.66 -0.41 35.18
C PRO A 274 -4.46 -1.89 35.46
N ALA A 275 -5.49 -2.73 35.31
CA ALA A 275 -5.37 -4.16 35.49
C ALA A 275 -4.47 -4.82 34.43
N GLY A 276 -4.33 -4.19 33.26
CA GLY A 276 -3.42 -4.64 32.20
C GLY A 276 -1.95 -4.33 32.45
N ASN A 277 -1.60 -3.65 33.54
CA ASN A 277 -0.21 -3.31 33.85
C ASN A 277 0.63 -4.60 34.00
N PRO A 278 1.72 -4.78 33.22
CA PRO A 278 2.55 -5.98 33.27
C PRO A 278 3.17 -6.23 34.66
N ALA A 279 3.32 -5.21 35.52
CA ALA A 279 3.74 -5.40 36.91
C ALA A 279 2.79 -6.32 37.70
N ASN A 280 1.51 -6.38 37.33
CA ASN A 280 0.52 -7.28 37.92
C ASN A 280 0.59 -8.72 37.34
N HIS A 281 1.37 -8.91 36.27
CA HIS A 281 1.44 -10.14 35.48
C HIS A 281 2.88 -10.65 35.35
N GLY A 282 3.65 -10.55 36.44
CA GLY A 282 5.03 -11.05 36.48
C GLY A 282 6.00 -10.32 35.52
N GLY A 283 5.69 -9.08 35.17
CA GLY A 283 6.48 -8.27 34.24
C GLY A 283 6.20 -8.55 32.76
N VAL A 284 5.16 -9.32 32.43
CA VAL A 284 4.83 -9.72 31.06
C VAL A 284 3.50 -9.11 30.62
N TRP A 285 3.45 -8.58 29.39
CA TRP A 285 2.19 -8.21 28.76
C TRP A 285 1.39 -9.48 28.45
N THR A 286 0.21 -9.63 29.07
CA THR A 286 -0.66 -10.78 28.89
C THR A 286 -2.13 -10.38 28.89
N TRP A 287 -3.00 -11.28 28.46
CA TRP A 287 -4.45 -11.12 28.58
C TRP A 287 -4.83 -11.04 30.07
N TRP A 288 -5.30 -9.87 30.53
CA TRP A 288 -5.61 -9.64 31.94
C TRP A 288 -7.10 -9.77 32.27
N ARG A 289 -7.98 -9.67 31.27
CA ARG A 289 -9.43 -9.90 31.42
C ARG A 289 -9.73 -11.37 31.13
N LYS A 290 -10.10 -12.12 32.17
CA LYS A 290 -10.42 -13.56 32.06
C LYS A 290 -11.88 -13.81 31.69
N ASP A 291 -12.77 -12.90 32.07
CA ASP A 291 -14.20 -13.03 31.88
C ASP A 291 -14.75 -11.75 31.24
N ILE A 292 -15.14 -11.83 29.97
CA ILE A 292 -16.12 -10.89 29.42
C ILE A 292 -17.47 -11.39 29.96
N SER A 293 -18.22 -10.52 30.63
CA SER A 293 -19.56 -10.92 31.10
C SER A 293 -20.44 -11.32 29.91
N ALA A 294 -21.39 -12.24 30.09
CA ALA A 294 -22.32 -12.61 29.01
C ALA A 294 -23.03 -11.39 28.40
N GLN A 295 -23.27 -10.35 29.22
CA GLN A 295 -23.81 -9.07 28.77
C GLN A 295 -22.83 -8.29 27.90
N GLU A 296 -21.57 -8.13 28.32
CA GLU A 296 -20.56 -7.47 27.49
C GLU A 296 -20.28 -8.24 26.19
N LEU A 297 -20.30 -9.58 26.25
CA LEU A 297 -20.20 -10.45 25.07
C LEU A 297 -21.41 -10.26 24.15
N ALA A 298 -22.61 -10.14 24.70
CA ALA A 298 -23.82 -9.84 23.94
C ALA A 298 -23.78 -8.44 23.32
N ASP A 299 -23.25 -7.44 24.03
CA ASP A 299 -23.10 -6.08 23.52
C ASP A 299 -22.05 -6.01 22.40
N ILE A 300 -20.92 -6.74 22.54
CA ILE A 300 -19.91 -6.90 21.48
C ILE A 300 -20.50 -7.64 20.28
N ARG A 301 -21.23 -8.74 20.50
CA ARG A 301 -21.84 -9.54 19.42
C ARG A 301 -22.98 -8.83 18.73
N ALA A 302 -23.80 -8.06 19.43
CA ALA A 302 -24.83 -7.23 18.81
C ALA A 302 -24.19 -6.22 17.85
N ASP A 303 -23.09 -5.61 18.27
CA ASP A 303 -22.29 -4.66 17.50
C ASP A 303 -21.49 -5.30 16.33
N GLU A 304 -21.14 -6.59 16.43
CA GLU A 304 -20.51 -7.38 15.36
C GLU A 304 -21.51 -8.02 14.38
N SER A 305 -22.68 -8.45 14.86
CA SER A 305 -23.73 -9.07 14.04
C SER A 305 -24.46 -8.08 13.12
N GLU A 306 -24.44 -6.78 13.47
CA GLU A 306 -24.77 -5.70 12.54
C GLU A 306 -23.72 -5.52 11.43
N ARG A 307 -22.52 -6.11 11.58
CA ARG A 307 -21.32 -5.74 10.82
C ARG A 307 -20.76 -6.85 9.92
N TYR A 308 -20.88 -8.13 10.31
CA TYR A 308 -20.39 -9.27 9.52
C TYR A 308 -21.27 -10.53 9.75
N PRO A 309 -21.90 -11.10 8.71
CA PRO A 309 -22.51 -12.43 8.83
C PRO A 309 -21.44 -13.52 9.03
N GLU A 310 -21.73 -14.55 9.82
CA GLU A 310 -20.80 -15.66 10.08
C GLU A 310 -20.29 -16.29 8.76
N ILE A 311 -18.97 -16.31 8.59
CA ILE A 311 -18.31 -16.96 7.46
C ILE A 311 -18.19 -18.45 7.81
N PRO A 312 -18.72 -19.38 6.98
CA PRO A 312 -18.57 -20.80 7.22
C PRO A 312 -17.09 -21.22 7.23
N PRO A 313 -16.71 -22.27 7.99
CA PRO A 313 -15.32 -22.71 8.07
C PRO A 313 -14.78 -23.06 6.67
N PRO A 314 -13.50 -22.77 6.39
CA PRO A 314 -12.91 -23.10 5.10
C PRO A 314 -12.98 -24.61 4.89
N HIS A 315 -13.64 -25.02 3.80
CA HIS A 315 -13.60 -26.41 3.35
C HIS A 315 -12.14 -26.78 3.05
N SER A 316 -11.67 -27.85 3.69
CA SER A 316 -10.36 -28.44 3.39
C SER A 316 -10.35 -28.88 1.93
N SER A 317 -9.45 -28.30 1.13
CA SER A 317 -9.32 -28.34 -0.33
C SER A 317 -10.21 -27.35 -1.09
N LEU A 318 -9.55 -26.40 -1.76
CA LEU A 318 -10.18 -25.55 -2.77
C LEU A 318 -10.71 -26.46 -3.90
N PRO A 319 -11.95 -26.28 -4.36
CA PRO A 319 -12.49 -26.96 -5.53
C PRO A 319 -11.54 -26.87 -6.74
N GLU A 320 -11.46 -27.91 -7.58
CA GLU A 320 -10.58 -27.94 -8.77
C GLU A 320 -10.82 -26.77 -9.73
N ASP A 321 -12.02 -26.20 -9.77
CA ASP A 321 -12.39 -25.03 -10.57
C ASP A 321 -11.93 -23.68 -9.98
N VAL A 322 -11.41 -23.69 -8.75
CA VAL A 322 -10.83 -22.52 -8.05
C VAL A 322 -9.29 -22.59 -8.03
N GLN A 323 -8.71 -23.75 -8.38
CA GLN A 323 -7.27 -23.82 -8.63
C GLN A 323 -7.00 -23.09 -9.94
N LEU A 324 -6.17 -22.04 -9.89
CA LEU A 324 -5.65 -21.38 -11.08
C LEU A 324 -4.99 -22.45 -11.97
N THR A 325 -5.66 -22.86 -13.04
CA THR A 325 -5.06 -23.73 -14.05
C THR A 325 -3.96 -22.93 -14.70
N VAL A 326 -2.72 -23.26 -14.35
CA VAL A 326 -1.55 -22.90 -15.14
C VAL A 326 -1.77 -23.55 -16.50
N HIS A 327 -2.27 -22.79 -17.48
CA HIS A 327 -2.12 -23.20 -18.85
C HIS A 327 -0.62 -23.22 -19.11
N GLU A 328 0.00 -24.41 -19.03
CA GLU A 328 1.27 -24.63 -19.67
C GLU A 328 1.11 -24.12 -21.10
N LYS A 329 1.79 -23.02 -21.43
CA LYS A 329 2.06 -22.71 -22.83
C LYS A 329 2.93 -23.86 -23.33
N GLN A 330 2.31 -24.95 -23.74
CA GLN A 330 2.90 -25.84 -24.73
C GLN A 330 3.14 -24.97 -25.95
N ALA A 331 4.38 -24.53 -26.11
CA ALA A 331 4.88 -24.12 -27.39
C ALA A 331 4.78 -25.36 -28.29
N ASN A 332 3.70 -25.47 -29.07
CA ASN A 332 3.70 -26.32 -30.26
C ASN A 332 4.64 -25.65 -31.27
N CYS A 333 5.93 -25.88 -31.08
CA CYS A 333 6.89 -25.83 -32.17
C CYS A 333 6.85 -27.23 -32.80
N ASP A 334 5.99 -27.41 -33.81
CA ASP A 334 6.18 -28.52 -34.73
C ASP A 334 7.44 -28.25 -35.54
N ASP A 335 8.34 -29.23 -35.54
CA ASP A 335 9.55 -29.26 -36.36
C ASP A 335 9.21 -28.97 -37.82
N PHE A 336 10.06 -28.13 -38.45
CA PHE A 336 10.03 -27.66 -39.84
C PHE A 336 9.12 -26.45 -40.16
N ASP A 337 9.57 -25.24 -39.83
CA ASP A 337 9.89 -24.14 -40.79
C ASP A 337 10.10 -22.80 -40.04
N ASP A 338 11.30 -22.24 -40.16
CA ASP A 338 11.68 -20.93 -39.61
C ASP A 338 10.99 -19.82 -40.43
N ARG A 339 9.79 -19.41 -39.98
CA ARG A 339 9.25 -18.02 -39.95
C ARG A 339 7.71 -18.04 -39.88
N LYS A 340 7.17 -17.71 -38.69
CA LYS A 340 5.95 -16.90 -38.40
C LYS A 340 5.23 -17.40 -37.13
N CYS A 341 5.57 -16.84 -35.97
CA CYS A 341 4.68 -16.85 -34.80
C CYS A 341 3.79 -15.59 -34.85
N GLY A 342 2.51 -15.76 -35.19
CA GLY A 342 1.51 -14.69 -35.17
C GLY A 342 0.65 -14.74 -33.91
N PHE A 343 0.44 -13.61 -33.25
CA PHE A 343 -0.49 -13.44 -32.14
C PHE A 343 -1.94 -13.65 -32.59
N VAL A 344 -2.70 -14.49 -31.87
CA VAL A 344 -4.17 -14.57 -31.98
C VAL A 344 -4.79 -13.89 -30.76
N PRO A 345 -5.62 -12.84 -30.92
CA PRO A 345 -6.36 -12.28 -29.79
C PRO A 345 -7.54 -13.17 -29.42
N VAL A 346 -7.67 -13.49 -28.13
CA VAL A 346 -8.78 -14.25 -27.57
C VAL A 346 -10.05 -13.38 -27.57
N ARG A 347 -11.06 -13.77 -28.35
CA ARG A 347 -12.43 -13.23 -28.26
C ARG A 347 -13.14 -13.83 -27.04
N ARG A 348 -13.72 -12.97 -26.19
CA ARG A 348 -14.68 -13.37 -25.15
C ARG A 348 -15.88 -14.09 -25.80
N ARG A 349 -16.21 -15.28 -25.31
CA ARG A 349 -17.55 -15.86 -25.52
C ARG A 349 -18.52 -15.24 -24.50
N GLN A 350 -19.74 -15.01 -24.98
CA GLN A 350 -20.87 -14.36 -24.31
C GLN A 350 -21.26 -15.02 -23.00
#